data_AF-A0A1C2XTJ5-F1
#
_entry.id   AF-A0A1C2XTJ5-F1
#
_cell.length_a   1.000
_cell.length_b   1.000
_cell.length_c   1.000
_cell.angle_alpha   90.00
_cell.angle_beta   90.00
_cell.angle_gamma   90.00
#
_symmetry.space_group_name_H-M   'P 1'
#
loop_
_entity.id
_entity.type
_entity.pdbx_description
1 polymer ?
#
loop_
_entity_poly.entity_id
_entity_poly.type
_entity_poly.pdbx_seq_one_letter_code
_entity_poly.pdbx_strand_id
1 'polypeptide(L)'
;MDHPLNCFFKLIMDKSEKNIVEAFKNSGNSVLFATGSFWEGVDCPGDILSSLIIVNLPFPTPTPILEHRKKQYAELKEFIEFIIFPEMLIKLKQGMGRLIRCETDTGLIAILDFRISKKGKYRKRVLGALSDYRVTDSLDEVKAFFRKVKRKEYFYQD
;
A
#
# COMPACT_ATOMS: atom_id res chain seq x y z
N MET A 1 -13.84 13.10 -22.18
CA MET A 1 -13.29 11.95 -22.92
C MET A 1 -13.11 10.84 -21.89
N ASP A 2 -14.09 9.94 -21.86
CA ASP A 2 -14.00 8.69 -21.10
C ASP A 2 -12.91 7.84 -21.74
N HIS A 3 -11.76 7.72 -21.08
CA HIS A 3 -10.87 6.59 -21.34
C HIS A 3 -11.38 5.43 -20.51
N PRO A 4 -12.04 4.41 -21.12
CA PRO A 4 -12.43 3.23 -20.38
C PRO A 4 -11.18 2.60 -19.76
N LEU A 5 -11.32 2.01 -18.57
CA LEU A 5 -10.30 1.24 -17.85
C LEU A 5 -9.70 0.05 -18.66
N ASN A 6 -10.02 -0.07 -19.94
CA ASN A 6 -9.54 -1.08 -20.88
C ASN A 6 -8.10 -0.88 -21.37
N CYS A 7 -7.40 0.19 -20.97
CA CYS A 7 -5.99 0.43 -21.33
C CYS A 7 -4.97 -0.11 -20.32
N PHE A 8 -5.37 -0.88 -19.31
CA PHE A 8 -4.44 -1.43 -18.32
C PHE A 8 -4.26 -2.93 -18.51
N PHE A 9 -3.01 -3.38 -18.67
CA PHE A 9 -2.70 -4.80 -18.60
C PHE A 9 -2.93 -5.28 -17.16
N LYS A 10 -3.85 -6.24 -16.97
CA LYS A 10 -4.16 -6.79 -15.65
C LYS A 10 -3.29 -8.00 -15.37
N LEU A 11 -2.48 -7.93 -14.32
CA LEU A 11 -1.67 -9.05 -13.84
C LEU A 11 -2.16 -9.47 -12.46
N ILE A 12 -2.32 -10.78 -12.23
CA ILE A 12 -2.77 -11.35 -10.95
C ILE A 12 -1.67 -12.28 -10.45
N MET A 13 -1.09 -11.95 -9.29
CA MET A 13 -0.04 -12.78 -8.70
C MET A 13 -0.63 -13.77 -7.69
N ASP A 14 -0.43 -15.06 -7.95
CA ASP A 14 -0.51 -16.14 -6.95
C ASP A 14 0.92 -16.63 -6.63
N LYS A 15 1.11 -17.28 -5.47
CA LYS A 15 2.38 -17.62 -4.82
C LYS A 15 3.55 -17.86 -5.81
N SER A 16 4.49 -16.92 -5.82
CA SER A 16 5.88 -17.02 -6.31
C SER A 16 6.18 -16.87 -7.81
N GLU A 17 5.31 -16.29 -8.62
CA GLU A 17 5.65 -16.06 -10.04
C GLU A 17 6.54 -14.82 -10.25
N LYS A 18 7.87 -15.00 -10.18
CA LYS A 18 8.86 -13.97 -10.59
C LYS A 18 8.56 -13.39 -11.98
N ASN A 19 8.02 -14.21 -12.87
CA ASN A 19 7.65 -13.82 -14.24
C ASN A 19 6.59 -12.72 -14.28
N ILE A 20 5.67 -12.66 -13.31
CA ILE A 20 4.62 -11.64 -13.26
C ILE A 20 5.19 -10.27 -12.90
N VAL A 21 6.17 -10.24 -11.99
CA VAL A 21 6.85 -8.98 -11.61
C VAL A 21 7.63 -8.43 -12.80
N GLU A 22 8.28 -9.29 -13.57
CA GLU A 22 8.99 -8.88 -14.79
C GLU A 22 8.03 -8.41 -15.88
N ALA A 23 6.91 -9.12 -16.08
CA ALA A 23 5.85 -8.68 -16.98
C ALA A 23 5.27 -7.31 -16.57
N PHE A 24 5.07 -7.08 -15.27
CA PHE A 24 4.62 -5.81 -14.72
C PHE A 24 5.61 -4.69 -15.05
N LYS A 25 6.91 -4.91 -14.81
CA LYS A 25 7.97 -3.95 -15.14
C LYS A 25 8.02 -3.57 -16.63
N ASN A 26 7.80 -4.54 -17.51
CA ASN A 26 7.91 -4.35 -18.96
C ASN A 26 6.63 -3.80 -19.62
N SER A 27 5.50 -3.84 -18.92
CA SER A 27 4.19 -3.47 -19.48
C SER A 27 3.95 -1.96 -19.62
N GLY A 28 4.75 -1.11 -18.97
CA GLY A 28 4.55 0.36 -18.94
C GLY A 28 3.35 0.78 -18.08
N ASN A 29 2.13 0.43 -18.53
CA ASN A 29 0.88 0.78 -17.87
C ASN A 29 0.06 -0.46 -17.48
N SER A 30 0.25 -0.94 -16.26
CA SER A 30 -0.45 -2.13 -15.76
C SER A 30 -0.89 -1.98 -14.32
N VAL A 31 -1.82 -2.85 -13.93
CA VAL A 31 -2.27 -3.00 -12.54
C VAL A 31 -1.96 -4.41 -12.10
N LEU A 32 -1.14 -4.50 -11.05
CA LEU A 32 -0.80 -5.76 -10.41
C LEU A 32 -1.69 -5.98 -9.18
N PHE A 33 -2.52 -7.01 -9.24
CA PHE A 33 -3.26 -7.51 -8.09
C PHE A 33 -2.41 -8.52 -7.35
N ALA A 34 -2.17 -8.26 -6.07
CA ALA A 34 -1.29 -9.08 -5.26
C ALA A 34 -1.91 -9.36 -3.89
N THR A 35 -1.75 -10.59 -3.40
CA THR A 35 -2.19 -11.02 -2.06
C THR A 35 -0.99 -11.12 -1.11
N GLY A 36 -1.22 -11.51 0.15
CA GLY A 36 -0.30 -11.38 1.30
C GLY A 36 1.18 -11.82 1.16
N SER A 37 1.59 -12.45 0.07
CA SER A 37 2.98 -12.76 -0.30
C SER A 37 3.71 -11.62 -1.04
N PHE A 38 3.02 -10.58 -1.53
CA PHE A 38 3.66 -9.47 -2.25
C PHE A 38 4.62 -8.61 -1.40
N TRP A 39 4.44 -8.63 -0.08
CA TRP A 39 5.31 -7.90 0.85
C TRP A 39 6.75 -8.45 0.83
N GLU A 40 6.94 -9.67 0.32
CA GLU A 40 8.21 -10.38 0.22
C GLU A 40 8.69 -10.45 -1.24
N GLY A 41 9.59 -9.54 -1.63
CA GLY A 41 10.46 -9.76 -2.80
C GLY A 41 10.13 -9.02 -4.10
N VAL A 42 9.14 -8.13 -4.14
CA VAL A 42 8.89 -7.33 -5.37
C VAL A 42 9.70 -6.04 -5.36
N ASP A 43 10.68 -5.97 -6.26
CA ASP A 43 11.59 -4.84 -6.45
C ASP A 43 11.34 -4.07 -7.74
N CYS A 44 10.52 -3.02 -7.69
CA CYS A 44 10.18 -2.13 -8.80
C CYS A 44 10.69 -0.71 -8.50
N PRO A 45 11.88 -0.31 -8.96
CA PRO A 45 12.38 1.06 -8.81
C PRO A 45 11.73 2.03 -9.80
N GLY A 46 11.67 3.32 -9.44
CA GLY A 46 11.24 4.41 -10.30
C GLY A 46 9.73 4.45 -10.58
N ASP A 47 9.36 5.02 -11.73
CA ASP A 47 7.95 5.28 -12.10
C ASP A 47 7.11 4.02 -12.34
N ILE A 48 7.74 2.83 -12.40
CA ILE A 48 7.09 1.53 -12.60
C ILE A 48 6.03 1.29 -11.51
N LEU A 49 6.32 1.66 -10.26
CA LEU A 49 5.35 1.59 -9.17
C LEU A 49 5.02 3.02 -8.71
N SER A 50 4.01 3.61 -9.33
CA SER A 50 3.58 4.97 -9.02
C SER A 50 2.43 5.04 -8.00
N SER A 51 1.76 3.93 -7.74
CA SER A 51 0.64 3.88 -6.80
C SER A 51 0.57 2.53 -6.08
N LEU A 52 0.38 2.58 -4.75
CA LEU A 52 0.12 1.44 -3.90
C LEU A 52 -1.28 1.56 -3.30
N ILE A 53 -2.16 0.60 -3.60
CA ILE A 53 -3.52 0.55 -3.08
C ILE A 53 -3.62 -0.55 -2.02
N ILE A 54 -3.86 -0.15 -0.78
CA ILE A 54 -4.03 -1.02 0.38
C ILE A 54 -5.52 -1.11 0.68
N VAL A 55 -6.16 -2.19 0.26
CA VAL A 55 -7.61 -2.36 0.41
C VAL A 55 -8.06 -2.47 1.86
N ASN A 56 -7.21 -2.99 2.75
CA ASN A 56 -7.48 -3.13 4.17
C ASN A 56 -6.17 -3.01 4.96
N LEU A 57 -6.23 -2.48 6.18
CA LEU A 57 -5.10 -2.45 7.11
C LEU A 57 -4.56 -3.88 7.32
N PRO A 58 -3.23 -4.09 7.20
CA PRO A 58 -2.60 -5.41 7.20
C PRO A 58 -2.47 -5.98 8.62
N PHE A 59 -3.59 -6.18 9.30
CA PHE A 59 -3.61 -6.81 10.61
C PHE A 59 -3.02 -8.22 10.54
N PRO A 60 -2.20 -8.63 11.53
CA PRO A 60 -1.64 -9.97 11.55
C PRO A 60 -2.75 -11.02 11.67
N THR A 61 -2.58 -12.12 10.95
CA THR A 61 -3.43 -13.29 11.09
C THR A 61 -3.11 -13.99 12.41
N PRO A 62 -4.10 -14.57 13.11
CA PRO A 62 -3.84 -15.36 14.31
C PRO A 62 -2.83 -16.47 14.06
N THR A 63 -1.81 -16.56 14.90
CA THR A 63 -0.83 -17.65 14.90
C THR A 63 -0.77 -18.28 16.29
N PRO A 64 -0.30 -19.52 16.44
CA PRO A 64 -0.14 -20.14 17.77
C PRO A 64 0.69 -19.27 18.73
N ILE A 65 1.70 -18.55 18.20
CA ILE A 65 2.52 -17.62 18.97
C ILE A 65 1.69 -16.41 19.43
N LEU A 66 0.90 -15.81 18.54
CA LEU A 66 0.03 -14.68 18.89
C LEU A 66 -1.04 -15.08 19.89
N GLU A 67 -1.66 -16.25 19.73
CA GLU A 67 -2.65 -16.76 20.68
C GLU A 67 -2.02 -17.10 22.03
N HIS A 68 -0.77 -17.56 22.06
CA HIS A 68 -0.04 -17.73 23.31
C HIS A 68 0.25 -16.39 23.99
N ARG A 69 0.74 -15.39 23.24
CA ARG A 69 0.99 -14.03 23.76
C ARG A 69 -0.29 -13.38 24.28
N LYS A 70 -1.43 -13.59 23.62
CA LYS A 70 -2.73 -13.08 24.02
C LYS A 70 -3.13 -13.53 25.44
N LYS A 71 -2.73 -14.72 25.88
CA LYS A 71 -2.99 -15.22 27.25
C LYS A 71 -2.26 -14.42 28.33
N GLN A 72 -1.27 -13.61 27.97
CA GLN A 72 -0.52 -12.77 28.91
C GLN A 72 -1.18 -11.42 29.20
N TYR A 73 -2.31 -11.11 28.54
CA TYR A 73 -3.04 -9.86 28.71
C TYR A 73 -4.39 -10.15 29.37
N ALA A 74 -4.77 -9.33 30.34
CA ALA A 74 -6.06 -9.44 31.01
C ALA A 74 -7.22 -9.08 30.06
N GLU A 75 -7.03 -8.03 29.27
CA GLU A 75 -8.04 -7.50 28.36
C GLU A 75 -7.63 -7.65 26.89
N LEU A 76 -8.56 -8.09 26.04
CA LEU A 76 -8.33 -8.18 24.59
C LEU A 76 -7.93 -6.81 24.00
N LYS A 77 -8.48 -5.73 24.54
CA LYS A 77 -8.19 -4.36 24.09
C LYS A 77 -6.70 -4.03 24.25
N GLU A 78 -6.09 -4.41 25.38
CA GLU A 78 -4.67 -4.17 25.66
C GLU A 78 -3.79 -4.98 24.71
N PHE A 79 -4.11 -6.26 24.51
CA PHE A 79 -3.41 -7.09 23.53
C PHE A 79 -3.47 -6.48 22.13
N ILE A 80 -4.63 -5.99 21.71
CA ILE A 80 -4.78 -5.32 20.43
C ILE A 80 -3.90 -4.06 20.36
N GLU A 81 -3.87 -3.29 21.44
CA GLU A 81 -3.20 -2.00 21.50
C GLU A 81 -1.68 -2.10 21.52
N PHE A 82 -1.14 -3.07 22.27
CA PHE A 82 0.30 -3.23 22.50
C PHE A 82 0.98 -4.24 21.58
N ILE A 83 0.25 -5.20 21.01
CA ILE A 83 0.84 -6.23 20.13
C ILE A 83 0.31 -6.10 18.71
N ILE A 84 -1.00 -6.25 18.52
CA ILE A 84 -1.60 -6.38 17.17
C ILE A 84 -1.47 -5.09 16.36
N PHE A 85 -1.72 -3.93 16.98
CA PHE A 85 -1.64 -2.65 16.29
C PHE A 85 -0.20 -2.27 15.89
N PRO A 86 0.81 -2.40 16.77
CA PRO A 86 2.21 -2.23 16.36
C PRO A 86 2.65 -3.17 15.25
N GLU A 87 2.28 -4.46 15.31
CA GLU A 87 2.60 -5.41 14.23
C GLU A 87 1.96 -5.01 12.89
N MET A 88 0.71 -4.54 12.91
CA MET A 88 0.04 -3.99 11.73
C MET A 88 0.78 -2.77 11.16
N LEU A 89 1.22 -1.84 12.02
CA LEU A 89 1.98 -0.66 11.58
C LEU A 89 3.33 -1.03 10.95
N ILE A 90 4.04 -2.02 11.52
CA ILE A 90 5.31 -2.50 10.96
C ILE A 90 5.07 -3.05 9.56
N LYS A 91 4.07 -3.93 9.39
CA LYS A 91 3.70 -4.48 8.08
C LYS A 91 3.32 -3.38 7.08
N LEU A 92 2.50 -2.42 7.53
CA LEU A 92 2.10 -1.28 6.70
C LEU A 92 3.34 -0.52 6.21
N LYS A 93 4.24 -0.11 7.11
CA LYS A 93 5.48 0.61 6.75
C LYS A 93 6.37 -0.19 5.80
N GLN A 94 6.48 -1.51 6.00
CA GLN A 94 7.28 -2.37 5.12
C GLN A 94 6.80 -2.36 3.67
N GLY A 95 5.49 -2.39 3.40
CA GLY A 95 5.03 -2.28 2.01
C GLY A 95 5.00 -0.87 1.47
N MET A 96 4.84 0.14 2.32
CA MET A 96 5.05 1.53 1.89
C MET A 96 6.49 1.74 1.39
N GLY A 97 7.49 1.14 2.06
CA GLY A 97 8.88 1.13 1.62
C GLY A 97 9.14 0.38 0.30
N ARG A 98 8.12 -0.31 -0.26
CA ARG A 98 8.20 -0.85 -1.63
C ARG A 98 7.86 0.19 -2.69
N LEU A 99 7.08 1.22 -2.33
CA LEU A 99 6.71 2.31 -3.22
C LEU A 99 7.81 3.38 -3.30
N ILE A 100 8.40 3.75 -2.17
CA ILE A 100 9.43 4.79 -2.09
C ILE A 100 10.76 4.09 -1.77
N ARG A 101 11.64 3.93 -2.77
CA ARG A 101 12.94 3.25 -2.63
C ARG A 101 14.12 4.19 -2.66
N CYS A 102 14.06 5.25 -3.46
CA CYS A 102 15.05 6.31 -3.48
C CYS A 102 14.39 7.68 -3.20
N GLU A 103 15.21 8.67 -2.85
CA GLU A 103 14.73 10.03 -2.49
C GLU A 103 13.97 10.72 -3.63
N THR A 104 14.20 10.28 -4.87
CA THR A 104 13.53 10.82 -6.06
C THR A 104 12.21 10.12 -6.38
N ASP A 105 11.90 9.00 -5.74
CA ASP A 105 10.67 8.27 -6.00
C ASP A 105 9.47 9.09 -5.53
N THR A 106 8.46 9.15 -6.39
CA THR A 106 7.19 9.82 -6.10
C THR A 106 6.04 8.88 -6.39
N GLY A 107 5.09 8.82 -5.47
CA GLY A 107 3.95 7.93 -5.63
C GLY A 107 2.81 8.23 -4.67
N LEU A 108 1.72 7.52 -4.88
CA LEU A 108 0.51 7.60 -4.06
C LEU A 108 0.33 6.33 -3.24
N ILE A 109 -0.05 6.48 -1.97
CA ILE A 109 -0.49 5.37 -1.13
C ILE A 109 -1.96 5.60 -0.82
N ALA A 110 -2.83 4.77 -1.36
CA ALA A 110 -4.27 4.82 -1.12
C ALA A 110 -4.65 3.70 -0.15
N ILE A 111 -5.11 4.06 1.05
CA ILE A 111 -5.63 3.09 2.02
C ILE A 111 -7.16 3.15 1.96
N LEU A 112 -7.79 2.05 1.52
CA LEU A 112 -9.23 1.96 1.29
C LEU A 112 -9.97 1.29 2.46
N ASP A 113 -9.51 1.55 3.69
CA ASP A 113 -10.05 0.93 4.90
C ASP A 113 -10.93 1.92 5.69
N PHE A 114 -12.19 1.55 5.94
CA PHE A 114 -13.12 2.41 6.69
C PHE A 114 -12.62 2.78 8.09
N ARG A 115 -11.76 1.96 8.70
CA ARG A 115 -11.23 2.16 10.05
C ARG A 115 -10.23 3.32 10.13
N ILE A 116 -9.77 3.86 8.99
CA ILE A 116 -8.95 5.08 8.91
C ILE A 116 -9.72 6.31 8.38
N SER A 117 -11.03 6.15 8.10
CA SER A 117 -11.91 7.25 7.72
C SER A 117 -11.92 8.36 8.78
N LYS A 118 -12.51 9.53 8.48
CA LYS A 118 -12.55 10.69 9.40
C LYS A 118 -13.03 10.33 10.82
N LYS A 119 -13.95 9.37 10.94
CA LYS A 119 -14.50 8.86 12.23
C LYS A 119 -13.93 7.50 12.65
N GLY A 120 -12.94 6.99 11.92
CA GLY A 120 -12.37 5.66 12.10
C GLY A 120 -11.49 5.54 13.34
N LYS A 121 -11.63 4.42 14.07
CA LYS A 121 -10.91 4.12 15.31
C LYS A 121 -9.39 4.22 15.22
N TYR A 122 -8.81 3.90 14.05
CA TYR A 122 -7.36 3.84 13.87
C TYR A 122 -6.76 5.08 13.23
N ARG A 123 -7.58 6.03 12.74
CA ARG A 123 -7.12 7.20 11.98
C ARG A 123 -5.99 7.95 12.67
N LYS A 124 -6.23 8.47 13.87
CA LYS A 124 -5.25 9.32 14.58
C LYS A 124 -3.90 8.62 14.76
N ARG A 125 -3.93 7.33 15.12
CA ARG A 125 -2.71 6.55 15.37
C ARG A 125 -1.98 6.21 14.08
N VAL A 126 -2.70 5.80 13.02
CA VAL A 126 -2.10 5.51 11.71
C VAL A 126 -1.50 6.77 11.10
N LEU A 127 -2.24 7.88 11.06
CA LEU A 127 -1.72 9.14 10.51
C LEU A 127 -0.58 9.71 11.35
N GLY A 128 -0.60 9.56 12.68
CA GLY A 128 0.53 9.93 13.54
C GLY A 128 1.79 9.11 13.22
N ALA A 129 1.63 7.81 12.97
CA ALA A 129 2.74 6.93 12.58
C ALA A 129 3.28 7.17 11.17
N LEU A 130 2.50 7.86 10.32
CA LEU A 130 2.80 8.24 8.94
C LEU A 130 2.91 9.77 8.79
N SER A 131 3.34 10.46 9.84
CA SER A 131 3.42 11.93 9.88
C SER A 131 4.39 12.52 8.85
N ASP A 132 5.35 11.73 8.39
CA ASP A 132 6.29 12.11 7.33
C ASP A 132 5.65 12.21 5.94
N TYR A 133 4.40 11.72 5.79
CA TYR A 133 3.69 11.69 4.51
C TYR A 133 2.61 12.75 4.44
N ARG A 134 2.47 13.39 3.28
CA ARG A 134 1.32 14.26 3.00
C ARG A 134 0.05 13.41 2.85
N VAL A 135 -0.97 13.73 3.62
CA VAL A 135 -2.27 13.05 3.61
C VAL A 135 -3.31 13.92 2.94
N THR A 136 -4.11 13.35 2.04
CA THR A 136 -5.23 14.04 1.40
C THR A 136 -6.41 13.09 1.23
N ASP A 137 -7.63 13.62 1.25
CA ASP A 137 -8.87 12.94 0.84
C ASP A 137 -9.42 13.51 -0.48
N SER A 138 -8.68 14.42 -1.14
CA SER A 138 -9.07 15.07 -2.38
C SER A 138 -8.38 14.43 -3.59
N LEU A 139 -9.17 13.94 -4.54
CA LEU A 139 -8.66 13.46 -5.83
C LEU A 139 -8.01 14.58 -6.64
N ASP A 140 -8.44 15.83 -6.48
CA ASP A 140 -7.86 16.94 -7.21
C ASP A 140 -6.46 17.30 -6.70
N GLU A 141 -6.21 17.18 -5.39
CA GLU A 141 -4.87 17.28 -4.85
C GLU A 141 -3.95 16.16 -5.35
N VAL A 142 -4.48 14.93 -5.47
CA VAL A 142 -3.74 13.80 -6.05
C VAL A 142 -3.38 14.09 -7.52
N LYS A 143 -4.34 14.54 -8.34
CA LYS A 143 -4.08 14.92 -9.74
C LYS A 143 -3.03 16.02 -9.83
N ALA A 144 -3.12 17.05 -8.99
CA ALA A 144 -2.18 18.15 -8.95
C ALA A 144 -0.77 17.68 -8.55
N PHE A 145 -0.67 16.77 -7.59
CA PHE A 145 0.59 16.14 -7.19
C PHE A 145 1.24 15.40 -8.37
N PHE A 146 0.52 14.48 -9.02
CA PHE A 146 1.07 13.73 -10.15
C PHE A 146 1.49 14.63 -11.32
N ARG A 147 0.70 15.66 -11.65
CA ARG A 147 1.08 16.65 -12.70
C ARG A 147 2.34 17.44 -12.36
N LYS A 148 2.62 17.64 -11.07
CA LYS A 148 3.81 18.35 -10.60
C LYS A 148 5.06 17.47 -10.63
N VAL A 149 4.93 16.19 -10.28
CA VAL A 149 6.09 15.31 -10.04
C VAL A 149 6.40 14.35 -11.20
N LYS A 150 5.45 14.08 -12.08
CA LYS A 150 5.64 13.20 -13.25
C LYS A 150 5.82 14.02 -14.52
N ARG A 151 6.66 13.51 -15.43
CA ARG A 151 6.86 14.10 -16.76
C ARG A 151 5.61 13.87 -17.63
N LYS A 152 5.49 14.59 -18.75
CA LYS A 152 4.30 14.49 -19.62
C LYS A 152 4.11 13.08 -20.17
N GLU A 153 5.21 12.40 -20.49
CA GLU A 153 5.24 11.06 -21.07
C GLU A 153 4.65 10.00 -20.12
N TYR A 154 4.61 10.29 -18.82
CA TYR A 154 3.93 9.44 -17.83
C TYR A 154 2.43 9.30 -18.09
N PHE A 155 1.79 10.36 -18.62
CA PHE A 155 0.35 10.39 -18.87
C PHE A 155 -0.04 9.91 -20.28
N TYR A 156 0.95 9.78 -21.16
CA TYR A 156 0.78 9.42 -22.56
C TYR A 156 1.80 8.32 -22.89
N GLN A 157 1.56 7.12 -22.37
CA GLN A 157 2.19 5.91 -22.91
C GLN A 157 1.20 5.33 -23.92
N ASP A 158 1.55 5.42 -25.20
CA ASP A 158 0.85 4.79 -26.34
C ASP A 158 0.96 3.26 -26.28
#